data_AF-A0A382YH23-F1
#
_entry.id   AF-A0A382YH23-F1
#
_cell.length_a   1.000
_cell.length_b   1.000
_cell.length_c   1.000
_cell.angle_alpha   90.00
_cell.angle_beta   90.00
_cell.angle_gamma   90.00
#
_symmetry.space_group_name_H-M   'P 1'
#
loop_
_entity.id
_entity.type
_entity.pdbx_description
1 polymer ?
#
loop_
_entity_poly.entity_id
_entity_poly.type
_entity_poly.pdbx_seq_one_letter_code
_entity_poly.pdbx_strand_id
1 'polypeptide(L)' 'MIQFFSTYDNVFYTIAAICFILGLKKLSHPKTARKGNFIAILGMFIAIAIAIFVGTTKQDIELSFIITGIMIGAAIGT' A
#
# COMPACT_ATOMS: atom_id res chain seq x y z
N MET A 1 18.79 4.25 -11.35
CA MET A 1 17.86 4.59 -10.24
C MET A 1 16.59 3.74 -10.27
N ILE A 2 15.85 3.69 -11.39
CA ILE A 2 14.60 2.90 -11.53
C ILE A 2 14.83 1.38 -11.37
N GLN A 3 15.93 0.85 -11.92
CA GLN A 3 16.29 -0.56 -11.74
C GLN A 3 16.57 -0.96 -10.28
N PHE A 4 17.04 -0.04 -9.43
CA PHE A 4 17.33 -0.34 -8.03
C PHE A 4 16.05 -0.69 -7.28
N PHE A 5 15.02 0.16 -7.35
CA PHE A 5 13.72 -0.11 -6.73
C PHE A 5 13.10 -1.41 -7.25
N SER A 6 13.19 -1.65 -8.58
CA SER A 6 12.71 -2.88 -9.21
C SER A 6 13.31 -4.17 -8.63
N THR A 7 14.54 -4.14 -8.10
CA THR A 7 15.17 -5.29 -7.44
C THR A 7 14.66 -5.49 -6.00
N TYR A 8 14.15 -4.44 -5.35
CA TYR A 8 13.75 -4.46 -3.94
C TYR A 8 12.23 -4.40 -3.71
N ASP A 9 11.39 -4.41 -4.76
CA ASP A 9 9.92 -4.39 -4.63
C ASP A 9 9.40 -5.42 -3.60
N ASN A 10 9.94 -6.64 -3.64
CA ASN A 10 9.56 -7.73 -2.74
C ASN A 10 9.87 -7.42 -1.26
N VAL A 11 10.94 -6.69 -0.99
CA VAL A 11 11.30 -6.28 0.38
C VAL A 11 10.25 -5.31 0.90
N PHE A 12 9.87 -4.30 0.11
CA PHE A 12 8.85 -3.36 0.51
C PHE A 12 7.46 -4.01 0.63
N TYR A 13 7.10 -4.96 -0.24
CA TYR A 13 5.88 -5.75 -0.09
C TYR A 13 5.90 -6.62 1.17
N THR A 14 7.06 -7.17 1.54
CA THR A 14 7.23 -7.91 2.80
C THR A 14 7.04 -6.99 4.01
N ILE A 15 7.61 -5.78 3.98
CA ILE A 15 7.42 -4.78 5.04
C ILE A 15 5.93 -4.42 5.16
N ALA A 16 5.24 -4.16 4.04
CA ALA A 16 3.81 -3.89 4.02
C ALA A 16 3.00 -5.06 4.61
N ALA A 17 3.33 -6.30 4.24
CA ALA A 17 2.69 -7.51 4.77
C ALA A 17 2.87 -7.63 6.29
N ILE A 18 4.07 -7.37 6.81
CA ILE A 18 4.34 -7.35 8.26
C ILE A 18 3.49 -6.27 8.94
N CYS A 19 3.39 -5.06 8.38
CA CYS A 19 2.53 -4.01 8.90
C CYS A 19 1.06 -4.46 8.94
N PHE A 20 0.54 -5.10 7.90
CA PHE A 20 -0.83 -5.63 7.89
C PHE A 20 -1.06 -6.70 8.95
N ILE A 21 -0.15 -7.67 9.09
CA ILE A 21 -0.24 -8.73 10.10
C ILE A 21 -0.28 -8.11 11.51
N LEU A 22 0.62 -7.16 11.80
CA LEU A 22 0.66 -6.47 13.10
C LEU A 22 -0.57 -5.58 13.32
N GLY A 23 -1.07 -4.92 12.28
CA GLY A 23 -2.27 -4.10 12.30
C GLY A 23 -3.51 -4.93 12.63
N LEU A 24 -3.73 -6.03 11.91
CA LEU A 24 -4.83 -6.98 12.14
C LEU A 24 -4.77 -7.59 13.54
N LYS A 25 -3.58 -8.01 14.00
CA LYS A 25 -3.39 -8.51 15.36
C LYS A 25 -3.82 -7.49 16.43
N LYS A 26 -3.56 -6.20 16.23
CA LYS A 26 -3.97 -5.15 17.17
C LYS A 26 -5.45 -4.77 17.04
N LEU A 27 -6.06 -4.98 15.88
CA LEU A 27 -7.49 -4.80 15.66
C LEU A 27 -8.34 -5.82 16.43
N SER A 28 -7.80 -6.99 16.73
CA SER A 28 -8.47 -8.04 17.52
C SER A 28 -8.82 -7.66 18.97
N HIS A 29 -8.33 -6.53 19.48
CA HIS A 29 -8.69 -6.04 20.81
C HIS A 29 -9.13 -4.56 20.78
N PRO A 30 -10.31 -4.20 21.36
CA PRO A 30 -10.82 -2.83 21.33
C PRO A 30 -9.85 -1.78 21.87
N LYS A 31 -9.10 -2.13 22.93
CA LYS A 31 -8.10 -1.23 23.56
C LYS A 31 -6.96 -0.84 22.60
N THR A 32 -6.60 -1.71 21.65
CA THR A 32 -5.51 -1.48 20.70
C THR A 32 -5.97 -1.19 19.27
N ALA A 33 -7.29 -1.27 19.00
CA ALA A 33 -7.84 -1.22 17.65
C ALA A 33 -7.44 0.04 16.88
N ARG A 34 -7.53 1.22 17.49
CA ARG A 34 -7.10 2.49 16.83
C ARG A 34 -5.64 2.48 16.40
N LYS A 35 -4.75 1.92 17.24
CA LYS A 35 -3.33 1.78 16.91
C LYS A 35 -3.12 0.72 15.83
N GLY A 36 -3.89 -0.37 15.86
CA GLY A 36 -3.86 -1.39 14.82
C GLY A 36 -4.24 -0.85 13.44
N ASN A 37 -5.32 -0.06 13.37
CA ASN A 37 -5.73 0.59 12.14
C ASN A 37 -4.64 1.51 11.58
N PHE A 38 -3.98 2.30 12.44
CA PHE A 38 -2.88 3.17 11.99
C PHE A 38 -1.72 2.39 11.37
N ILE A 39 -1.31 1.27 11.98
CA ILE A 39 -0.26 0.41 11.42
C ILE A 39 -0.69 -0.20 10.08
N ALA A 40 -1.96 -0.62 9.96
CA ALA A 40 -2.49 -1.15 8.71
C ALA A 40 -2.52 -0.08 7.59
N ILE A 41 -2.92 1.15 7.90
CA ILE A 41 -2.90 2.28 6.95
C ILE A 41 -1.47 2.58 6.48
N LEU A 42 -0.48 2.54 7.38
CA LEU A 42 0.93 2.68 6.98
C LEU A 42 1.38 1.55 6.03
N GLY A 43 0.97 0.31 6.32
CA GLY A 43 1.21 -0.83 5.43
C GLY A 43 0.56 -0.63 4.05
N MET A 44 -0.68 -0.15 4.02
CA MET A 44 -1.40 0.17 2.79
C MET A 44 -0.71 1.28 1.98
N PHE A 45 -0.24 2.34 2.65
CA PHE A 45 0.48 3.43 1.99
C PHE A 45 1.76 2.93 1.30
N ILE A 46 2.55 2.10 1.99
CA ILE A 46 3.75 1.48 1.43
C ILE A 46 3.39 0.61 0.22
N ALA A 47 2.37 -0.24 0.34
CA ALA A 47 1.92 -1.12 -0.74
C ALA A 47 1.47 -0.36 -1.99
N ILE A 48 0.66 0.70 -1.82
CA ILE A 48 0.20 1.55 -2.93
C ILE A 48 1.38 2.22 -3.62
N ALA A 49 2.34 2.78 -2.88
CA ALA A 49 3.49 3.46 -3.46
C ALA A 49 4.32 2.52 -4.37
N ILE A 50 4.55 1.28 -3.93
CA ILE A 50 5.25 0.27 -4.75
C ILE A 50 4.39 -0.15 -5.94
N ALA A 51 3.08 -0.32 -5.75
CA ALA A 51 2.17 -0.72 -6.83
C ALA A 51 2.12 0.33 -7.95
N ILE A 52 2.09 1.63 -7.61
CA ILE A 52 2.17 2.73 -8.58
C ILE A 52 3.52 2.68 -9.30
N PHE A 53 4.63 2.50 -8.57
CA PHE A 53 5.96 2.42 -9.15
C PHE A 53 6.09 1.24 -10.11
N VAL A 54 5.66 0.04 -9.72
CA VAL A 54 5.67 -1.17 -10.55
C VAL A 54 4.77 -1.01 -11.77
N GLY A 55 3.55 -0.50 -11.59
CA GLY A 55 2.61 -0.29 -12.69
C GLY A 55 3.14 0.68 -13.74
N THR A 56 3.74 1.78 -13.33
CA THR A 56 4.27 2.81 -14.24
C THR A 56 5.61 2.43 -14.89
N THR A 57 6.43 1.59 -14.25
CA THR A 57 7.78 1.27 -14.73
C THR A 57 7.94 -0.10 -15.40
N LYS A 58 7.09 -1.07 -15.05
CA LYS A 58 7.17 -2.45 -15.57
C LYS A 58 6.00 -2.83 -16.47
N GLN A 59 4.84 -2.21 -16.24
CA GLN A 59 3.61 -2.52 -16.96
C GLN A 59 3.19 -1.40 -17.91
N ASP A 60 4.00 -0.33 -17.98
CA ASP A 60 3.78 0.88 -18.80
C ASP A 60 2.36 1.45 -18.65
N ILE A 61 1.78 1.33 -17.46
CA ILE A 61 0.47 1.91 -17.15
C ILE A 61 0.64 3.41 -16.97
N GLU A 62 -0.10 4.19 -17.76
CA GLU A 62 -0.10 5.63 -17.60
C GLU A 62 -0.62 6.05 -16.22
N LEU A 63 0.11 6.96 -15.58
CA LEU A 63 -0.20 7.46 -14.24
C LEU A 63 -1.61 8.09 -14.16
N SER A 64 -2.10 8.67 -15.27
CA SER A 64 -3.45 9.26 -15.36
C SER A 64 -4.56 8.25 -15.06
N PHE A 65 -4.45 7.02 -15.59
CA PHE A 65 -5.42 5.96 -15.32
C PHE A 65 -5.41 5.55 -13.85
N ILE A 66 -4.22 5.43 -13.26
CA ILE A 66 -4.06 5.05 -11.84
C ILE A 66 -4.70 6.10 -10.93
N ILE A 67 -4.39 7.38 -11.15
CA ILE A 67 -4.94 8.48 -10.35
C ILE A 67 -6.46 8.54 -10.50
N THR A 68 -6.98 8.41 -11.73
CA THR A 68 -8.42 8.41 -11.99
C THR A 68 -9.12 7.27 -11.26
N GLY A 69 -8.57 6.06 -11.29
CA GLY A 69 -9.09 4.92 -10.54
C GLY A 69 -9.10 5.14 -9.02
N ILE A 70 -8.00 5.68 -8.47
CA ILE A 70 -7.91 6.02 -7.04
C ILE A 70 -8.98 7.05 -6.66
N MET A 71 -9.15 8.11 -7.46
CA MET A 71 -10.12 9.18 -7.19
C MET A 71 -11.56 8.66 -7.21
N ILE A 72 -11.93 7.86 -8.21
CA ILE A 72 -13.26 7.26 -8.30
C ILE A 72 -13.52 6.32 -7.12
N GLY A 73 -12.56 5.43 -6.82
CA GLY A 73 -12.68 4.51 -5.69
C GLY A 73 -12.78 5.22 -4.35
N ALA A 74 -12.00 6.28 -4.13
CA ALA A 74 -12.06 7.09 -2.91
C ALA A 74 -13.40 7.82 -2.79
N ALA A 75 -13.91 8.42 -3.86
CA ALA A 75 -15.18 9.14 -3.84
C ALA A 75 -16.39 8.24 -3.54
N ILE A 76 -16.36 6.98 -3.98
CA ILE A 76 -17.42 5.99 -3.73
C ILE A 76 -17.26 5.35 -2.34
N GLY A 77 -16.03 5.15 -1.88
CA GLY A 77 -15.72 4.41 -0.66
C GLY A 77 -15.73 5.21 0.64
N THR A 78 -15.80 6.54 0.59
CA THR A 78 -16.05 7.42 1.74
C THR A 78 -17.50 7.37 2.20
#